data_AF-T1AIK4-F1
#
_entry.id   AF-T1AIK4-F1
#
_cell.length_a   1.000
_cell.length_b   1.000
_cell.length_c   1.000
_cell.angle_alpha   90.00
_cell.angle_beta   90.00
_cell.angle_gamma   90.00
#
_symmetry.space_group_name_H-M   'P 1'
#
loop_
_entity.id
_entity.type
_entity.pdbx_description
1 polymer ?
#
loop_
_entity_poly.entity_id
_entity_poly.type
_entity_poly.pdbx_seq_one_letter_code
_entity_poly.pdbx_strand_id
1 'polypeptide(L)'
;MDGVGLGTDGGAWGGELLRIDGAYCQRIDHLRALALPGGDRAAREPWRMAAAALAAMGHGDDIARRFAEQPQAAAVQRWLSSGATIPGTSSLGRWFDAAAGLLGVCAVMDFEAEAAMRMEALALRHGPAQPWHDGYRLTGDGLDLLPALQHLRSATDVAEAAARFHATLAAALVAWSLQAAQ
;
A
#
# COMPACT_ATOMS: atom_id res chain seq x y z
N MET A 1 -10.93 -7.11 4.64
CA MET A 1 -9.51 -6.71 4.65
C MET A 1 -9.32 -5.73 5.79
N ASP A 2 -8.23 -5.85 6.54
CA ASP A 2 -8.06 -5.18 7.84
C ASP A 2 -6.78 -4.31 7.85
N GLY A 3 -6.74 -3.31 8.72
CA GLY A 3 -5.63 -2.40 8.90
C GLY A 3 -4.39 -3.05 9.53
N VAL A 4 -4.55 -3.86 10.57
CA VAL A 4 -3.50 -4.70 11.17
C VAL A 4 -4.15 -5.86 11.94
N GLY A 5 -3.77 -7.09 11.62
CA GLY A 5 -3.98 -8.27 12.47
C GLY A 5 -2.65 -8.94 12.79
N LEU A 6 -2.48 -9.47 14.00
CA LEU A 6 -1.32 -10.32 14.32
C LEU A 6 -1.48 -11.67 13.62
N GLY A 7 -0.56 -11.97 12.72
CA GLY A 7 -0.48 -13.23 12.02
C GLY A 7 -0.07 -14.39 12.91
N THR A 8 -0.40 -15.60 12.48
CA THR A 8 0.05 -16.84 13.15
C THR A 8 1.57 -17.02 13.09
N ASP A 9 2.26 -16.25 12.24
CA ASP A 9 3.72 -16.18 12.09
C ASP A 9 4.36 -14.98 12.84
N GLY A 10 3.56 -14.20 13.58
CA GLY A 10 4.02 -12.97 14.24
C GLY A 10 4.17 -11.76 13.31
N GLY A 11 3.77 -11.88 12.03
CA GLY A 11 3.76 -10.77 11.07
C GLY A 11 2.52 -9.87 11.21
N ALA A 12 2.62 -8.63 10.71
CA ALA A 12 1.48 -7.72 10.63
C ALA A 12 0.66 -8.00 9.35
N TRP A 13 -0.41 -8.79 9.50
CA TRP A 13 -1.34 -9.18 8.45
C TRP A 13 -2.38 -8.08 8.19
N GLY A 14 -3.01 -8.10 7.01
CA GLY A 14 -4.11 -7.19 6.68
C GLY A 14 -4.53 -7.21 5.21
N GLY A 15 -3.81 -7.95 4.37
CA GLY A 15 -4.11 -8.20 2.97
C GLY A 15 -3.88 -9.66 2.61
N GLU A 16 -4.45 -10.57 3.41
CA GLU A 16 -4.24 -12.01 3.25
C GLU A 16 -5.31 -12.64 2.37
N LEU A 17 -4.90 -13.65 1.58
CA LEU A 17 -5.82 -14.57 0.94
C LEU A 17 -5.91 -15.85 1.79
N LEU A 18 -7.12 -16.14 2.26
CA LEU A 18 -7.38 -17.23 3.18
C LEU A 18 -8.29 -18.27 2.52
N ARG A 19 -7.92 -19.55 2.63
CA ARG A 19 -8.83 -20.67 2.36
C ARG A 19 -9.51 -21.08 3.65
N ILE A 20 -10.84 -21.07 3.63
CA ILE A 20 -11.67 -21.44 4.77
C ILE A 20 -12.41 -22.73 4.41
N ASP A 21 -12.26 -23.76 5.24
CA ASP A 21 -12.98 -25.02 5.14
C ASP A 21 -13.53 -25.40 6.53
N GLY A 22 -14.82 -25.12 6.75
CA GLY A 22 -15.46 -25.28 8.05
C GLY A 22 -14.76 -24.45 9.13
N ALA A 23 -14.19 -25.13 10.13
CA ALA A 23 -13.44 -24.51 11.22
C ALA A 23 -11.94 -24.30 10.90
N TYR A 24 -11.47 -24.77 9.74
CA TYR A 24 -10.08 -24.63 9.32
C TYR A 24 -9.89 -23.36 8.48
N CYS A 25 -8.89 -22.57 8.85
CA CYS A 25 -8.48 -21.38 8.11
C CYS A 25 -6.99 -21.50 7.80
N GLN A 26 -6.63 -21.47 6.52
CA GLN A 26 -5.26 -21.51 6.05
C GLN A 26 -4.97 -20.26 5.23
N ARG A 27 -3.87 -19.57 5.55
CA ARG A 27 -3.31 -18.53 4.69
C ARG A 27 -2.69 -19.19 3.47
N ILE A 28 -3.20 -18.86 2.28
CA ILE A 28 -2.74 -19.43 1.02
C ILE A 28 -1.93 -18.43 0.19
N ASP A 29 -2.12 -17.13 0.43
CA ASP A 29 -1.35 -16.07 -0.22
C ASP A 29 -1.47 -14.75 0.56
N HIS A 30 -0.74 -13.71 0.16
CA HIS A 30 -0.80 -12.37 0.74
C HIS A 30 -0.49 -11.23 -0.24
N LEU A 31 -0.84 -9.99 0.13
CA LEU A 31 -0.29 -8.82 -0.54
C LEU A 31 1.22 -8.78 -0.35
N ARG A 32 1.95 -8.36 -1.39
CA ARG A 32 3.38 -8.10 -1.30
C ARG A 32 3.68 -7.24 -0.07
N ALA A 33 4.64 -7.70 0.72
CA ALA A 33 5.04 -6.97 1.91
C ALA A 33 5.75 -5.65 1.54
N LEU A 34 5.29 -4.55 2.12
CA LEU A 34 5.99 -3.26 2.08
C LEU A 34 6.82 -3.10 3.35
N ALA A 35 7.98 -2.44 3.22
CA ALA A 35 8.77 -2.06 4.39
C ALA A 35 7.97 -1.10 5.28
N LEU A 36 8.10 -1.23 6.60
CA LEU A 36 7.39 -0.44 7.60
C LEU A 36 8.37 0.49 8.37
N PRO A 37 8.90 1.55 7.73
CA PRO A 37 9.95 2.38 8.31
C PRO A 37 9.42 3.23 9.47
N GLY A 38 9.66 2.75 10.69
CA GLY A 38 9.24 3.41 11.93
C GLY A 38 8.12 2.68 12.66
N GLY A 39 7.79 1.43 12.25
CA GLY A 39 6.80 0.58 12.94
C GLY A 39 5.46 1.28 13.06
N ASP A 40 4.96 1.40 14.28
CA ASP A 40 3.67 2.04 14.61
C ASP A 40 3.55 3.47 14.09
N ARG A 41 4.67 4.20 13.94
CA ARG A 41 4.63 5.55 13.37
C ARG A 41 4.17 5.54 11.92
N ALA A 42 4.53 4.51 11.14
CA ALA A 42 4.10 4.39 9.76
C ALA A 42 2.58 4.18 9.62
N ALA A 43 1.92 3.71 10.68
CA ALA A 43 0.46 3.63 10.74
C ALA A 43 -0.22 4.99 11.05
N ARG A 44 0.53 6.04 11.39
CA ARG A 44 0.02 7.42 11.59
C ARG A 44 0.63 8.44 10.64
N GLU A 45 1.72 8.09 9.97
CA GLU A 45 2.47 8.97 9.07
C GLU A 45 2.50 8.33 7.66
N PRO A 46 1.41 8.39 6.87
CA PRO A 46 1.35 7.79 5.53
C PRO A 46 2.50 8.16 4.58
N TRP A 47 3.12 9.33 4.76
CA TRP A 47 4.32 9.71 4.00
C TRP A 47 5.45 8.67 4.12
N ARG A 48 5.55 7.95 5.25
CA ARG A 48 6.52 6.87 5.47
C ARG A 48 6.24 5.65 4.60
N MET A 49 4.96 5.29 4.46
CA MET A 49 4.55 4.21 3.57
C MET A 49 4.76 4.59 2.11
N ALA A 50 4.51 5.85 1.75
CA ALA A 50 4.82 6.37 0.43
C ALA A 50 6.34 6.36 0.16
N ALA A 51 7.18 6.68 1.15
CA ALA A 51 8.63 6.56 1.05
C ALA A 51 9.08 5.10 0.86
N ALA A 52 8.49 4.15 1.60
CA ALA A 52 8.75 2.73 1.42
C ALA A 52 8.36 2.25 0.01
N ALA A 53 7.23 2.70 -0.52
CA ALA A 53 6.81 2.40 -1.89
C ALA A 53 7.79 2.98 -2.92
N LEU A 54 8.24 4.23 -2.76
CA LEU A 54 9.25 4.83 -3.65
C LEU A 54 10.53 3.99 -3.67
N ALA A 55 11.03 3.58 -2.50
CA ALA A 55 12.20 2.72 -2.42
C ALA A 55 11.97 1.38 -3.15
N ALA A 56 10.82 0.74 -2.92
CA ALA A 56 10.46 -0.52 -3.56
C ALA A 56 10.31 -0.43 -5.10
N MET A 57 9.93 0.75 -5.61
CA MET A 57 9.85 1.05 -7.05
C MET A 57 11.20 1.50 -7.65
N GLY A 58 12.29 1.52 -6.88
CA GLY A 58 13.60 1.97 -7.35
C GLY A 58 13.77 3.49 -7.41
N HIS A 59 12.89 4.23 -6.73
CA HIS A 59 12.88 5.69 -6.64
C HIS A 59 13.22 6.20 -5.22
N GLY A 60 14.03 5.45 -4.48
CA GLY A 60 14.41 5.79 -3.11
C GLY A 60 15.16 7.13 -2.98
N ASP A 61 15.91 7.51 -4.01
CA ASP A 61 16.68 8.77 -4.00
C ASP A 61 15.80 10.03 -4.01
N ASP A 62 14.53 9.90 -4.40
CA ASP A 62 13.57 11.00 -4.43
C ASP A 62 12.93 11.30 -3.07
N ILE A 63 13.07 10.41 -2.07
CA ILE A 63 12.32 10.46 -0.80
C ILE A 63 12.51 11.79 -0.06
N ALA A 64 13.76 12.21 0.18
CA ALA A 64 14.07 13.43 0.93
C ALA A 64 13.58 14.68 0.19
N ARG A 65 13.65 14.68 -1.14
CA ARG A 65 13.16 15.78 -1.97
C ARG A 65 11.64 15.84 -1.98
N ARG A 66 10.97 14.70 -2.15
CA ARG A 66 9.51 14.62 -2.27
C ARG A 66 8.80 14.92 -0.95
N PHE A 67 9.39 14.53 0.17
CA PHE A 67 8.85 14.75 1.51
C PHE A 67 9.70 15.76 2.30
N ALA A 68 10.21 16.81 1.64
CA ALA A 68 11.11 17.79 2.26
C ALA A 68 10.50 18.52 3.48
N GLU A 69 9.17 18.60 3.56
CA GLU A 69 8.45 19.15 4.70
C GLU A 69 8.50 18.24 5.95
N GLN A 70 8.85 16.97 5.77
CA GLN A 70 8.93 15.99 6.85
C GLN A 70 10.35 15.95 7.42
N PRO A 71 10.57 16.34 8.69
CA PRO A 71 11.92 16.45 9.26
C PRO A 71 12.72 15.14 9.22
N GLN A 72 12.04 13.99 9.24
CA GLN A 72 12.68 12.68 9.22
C GLN A 72 12.87 12.10 7.80
N ALA A 73 12.48 12.80 6.72
CA ALA A 73 12.52 12.24 5.36
C ALA A 73 13.93 11.80 4.94
N ALA A 74 14.95 12.63 5.17
CA ALA A 74 16.34 12.28 4.86
C ALA A 74 16.85 11.09 5.69
N ALA A 75 16.40 10.95 6.94
CA ALA A 75 16.76 9.81 7.78
C ALA A 75 16.09 8.52 7.30
N VAL A 76 14.80 8.59 6.94
CA VAL A 76 14.04 7.46 6.37
C VAL A 76 14.63 7.02 5.02
N GLN A 77 15.00 7.96 4.16
CA GLN A 77 15.69 7.64 2.90
C GLN A 77 16.97 6.84 3.16
N ARG A 78 17.86 7.35 4.03
CA ARG A 78 19.11 6.66 4.38
C ARG A 78 18.88 5.28 4.97
N TRP A 79 17.82 5.12 5.77
CA TRP A 79 17.50 3.84 6.37
C TRP A 79 16.99 2.83 5.32
N LEU A 80 16.08 3.25 4.44
CA LEU A 80 15.59 2.40 3.34
C LEU A 80 16.71 2.03 2.35
N SER A 81 17.74 2.87 2.21
CA SER A 81 18.89 2.59 1.34
C SER A 81 20.07 1.88 2.03
N SER A 82 20.02 1.63 3.35
CA SER A 82 21.19 1.12 4.09
C SER A 82 21.43 -0.38 3.93
N GLY A 83 20.49 -1.11 3.33
CA GLY A 83 20.50 -2.57 3.28
C GLY A 83 20.17 -3.25 4.62
N ALA A 84 19.81 -2.48 5.65
CA ALA A 84 19.34 -3.03 6.92
C ALA A 84 17.99 -3.75 6.74
N THR A 85 17.78 -4.83 7.49
CA THR A 85 16.47 -5.49 7.55
C THR A 85 15.45 -4.57 8.20
N ILE A 86 14.41 -4.21 7.45
CA ILE A 86 13.26 -3.43 7.93
C ILE A 86 12.06 -4.37 7.98
N PRO A 87 11.31 -4.43 9.10
CA PRO A 87 10.10 -5.24 9.18
C PRO A 87 9.12 -4.91 8.04
N GLY A 88 8.56 -5.95 7.44
CA GLY A 88 7.54 -5.82 6.38
C GLY A 88 6.12 -5.92 6.92
N THR A 89 5.16 -5.47 6.12
CA THR A 89 3.72 -5.64 6.36
C THR A 89 2.98 -5.97 5.08
N SER A 90 2.05 -6.93 5.14
CA SER A 90 1.10 -7.26 4.06
C SER A 90 -0.23 -6.52 4.21
N SER A 91 -0.31 -5.53 5.10
CA SER A 91 -1.54 -4.78 5.36
C SER A 91 -2.00 -3.98 4.14
N LEU A 92 -3.26 -4.19 3.72
CA LEU A 92 -3.87 -3.36 2.70
C LEU A 92 -4.03 -1.90 3.16
N GLY A 93 -4.30 -1.66 4.45
CA GLY A 93 -4.36 -0.30 5.00
C GLY A 93 -3.05 0.47 4.76
N ARG A 94 -1.92 -0.22 4.89
CA ARG A 94 -0.58 0.37 4.63
C ARG A 94 -0.34 0.65 3.13
N TRP A 95 -0.97 -0.12 2.24
CA TRP A 95 -1.00 0.20 0.80
C TRP A 95 -1.85 1.44 0.51
N PHE A 96 -2.98 1.63 1.20
CA PHE A 96 -3.76 2.87 1.12
C PHE A 96 -2.98 4.07 1.66
N ASP A 97 -2.25 3.91 2.76
CA ASP A 97 -1.36 4.95 3.29
C ASP A 97 -0.27 5.32 2.27
N ALA A 98 0.34 4.33 1.62
CA ALA A 98 1.32 4.58 0.56
C ALA A 98 0.71 5.36 -0.61
N ALA A 99 -0.49 4.98 -1.07
CA ALA A 99 -1.21 5.67 -2.13
C ALA A 99 -1.56 7.12 -1.74
N ALA A 100 -2.13 7.33 -0.56
CA ALA A 100 -2.51 8.65 -0.05
C ALA A 100 -1.30 9.56 0.15
N GLY A 101 -0.20 9.03 0.68
CA GLY A 101 1.05 9.76 0.86
C GLY A 101 1.72 10.10 -0.48
N LEU A 102 1.66 9.21 -1.49
CA LEU A 102 2.15 9.50 -2.84
C LEU A 102 1.32 10.59 -3.51
N LEU A 103 0.00 10.61 -3.35
CA LEU A 103 -0.87 11.64 -3.92
C LEU A 103 -0.86 12.96 -3.13
N GLY A 104 -0.16 13.03 -1.99
CA GLY A 104 -0.16 14.22 -1.12
C GLY A 104 -1.50 14.47 -0.41
N VAL A 105 -2.37 13.46 -0.32
CA VAL A 105 -3.72 13.56 0.25
C VAL A 105 -3.68 13.58 1.78
N CYS A 106 -2.75 12.81 2.35
CA CYS A 106 -2.53 12.73 3.78
C CYS A 106 -1.06 12.37 4.01
N ALA A 107 -0.30 13.27 4.64
CA ALA A 107 1.08 12.99 5.05
C ALA A 107 1.13 12.41 6.46
N VAL A 108 0.32 12.97 7.37
CA VAL A 108 0.17 12.57 8.78
C VAL A 108 -1.33 12.54 9.09
N MET A 109 -1.76 11.48 9.78
CA MET A 109 -3.15 11.27 10.16
C MET A 109 -3.44 11.80 11.57
N ASP A 110 -4.56 12.49 11.69
CA ASP A 110 -5.11 12.96 12.96
C ASP A 110 -5.86 11.84 13.69
N PHE A 111 -6.53 10.96 12.94
CA PHE A 111 -7.29 9.81 13.45
C PHE A 111 -7.08 8.55 12.61
N GLU A 112 -7.49 7.41 13.16
CA GLU A 112 -7.30 6.10 12.51
C GLU A 112 -8.03 6.01 11.17
N ALA A 113 -7.37 5.38 10.18
CA ALA A 113 -7.88 5.16 8.81
C ALA A 113 -8.21 6.42 7.99
N GLU A 114 -7.81 7.61 8.44
CA GLU A 114 -8.08 8.87 7.75
C GLU A 114 -7.59 8.88 6.28
N ALA A 115 -6.40 8.36 6.01
CA ALA A 115 -5.85 8.30 4.66
C ALA A 115 -6.74 7.49 3.71
N ALA A 116 -7.23 6.33 4.16
CA ALA A 116 -8.15 5.50 3.39
C ALA A 116 -9.49 6.21 3.14
N MET A 117 -10.07 6.83 4.17
CA MET A 117 -11.32 7.58 4.05
C MET A 117 -11.20 8.76 3.07
N ARG A 118 -10.09 9.49 3.11
CA ARG A 118 -9.84 10.61 2.18
C ARG A 118 -9.68 10.12 0.74
N MET A 119 -8.98 9.01 0.53
CA MET A 119 -8.84 8.36 -0.77
C MET A 119 -10.19 7.90 -1.34
N GLU A 120 -11.03 7.27 -0.51
CA GLU A 120 -12.39 6.86 -0.90
C GLU A 120 -13.24 8.08 -1.28
N ALA A 121 -13.21 9.14 -0.48
CA ALA A 121 -13.97 10.36 -0.77
C ALA A 121 -13.53 11.02 -2.09
N LEU A 122 -12.24 10.98 -2.43
CA LEU A 122 -11.73 11.44 -3.72
C LEU A 122 -12.25 10.59 -4.87
N ALA A 123 -12.18 9.27 -4.73
CA ALA A 123 -12.67 8.33 -5.73
C ALA A 123 -14.18 8.51 -6.00
N LEU A 124 -14.99 8.65 -4.95
CA LEU A 124 -16.43 8.90 -5.05
C LEU A 124 -16.76 10.22 -5.75
N ARG A 125 -15.97 11.28 -5.48
CA ARG A 125 -16.16 12.59 -6.14
C ARG A 125 -15.84 12.56 -7.63
N HIS A 126 -14.82 11.81 -8.04
CA HIS A 126 -14.50 11.61 -9.45
C HIS A 126 -15.57 10.75 -10.15
N GLY A 127 -16.03 9.70 -9.47
CA GLY A 127 -16.95 8.71 -10.02
C GLY A 127 -16.22 7.53 -10.68
N PRO A 128 -16.95 6.65 -11.39
CA PRO A 128 -16.43 5.42 -11.93
C PRO A 128 -15.19 5.62 -12.80
N ALA A 129 -14.18 4.78 -12.61
CA ALA A 129 -12.96 4.79 -13.38
C ALA A 129 -12.57 3.37 -13.79
N GLN A 130 -11.85 3.24 -14.90
CA GLN A 130 -11.32 1.96 -15.35
C GLN A 130 -10.01 1.64 -14.62
N PRO A 131 -9.77 0.37 -14.25
CA PRO A 131 -8.50 -0.05 -13.68
C PRO A 131 -7.35 0.17 -14.67
N TRP A 132 -6.13 0.34 -14.16
CA TRP A 132 -4.94 0.24 -15.02
C TRP A 132 -4.75 -1.21 -15.47
N HIS A 133 -4.59 -1.42 -16.78
CA HIS A 133 -4.36 -2.74 -17.36
C HIS A 133 -3.06 -3.39 -16.86
N ASP A 134 -2.07 -2.57 -16.50
CA ASP A 134 -0.77 -2.92 -15.97
C ASP A 134 -0.63 -2.57 -14.48
N GLY A 135 -1.75 -2.39 -13.77
CA GLY A 135 -1.77 -1.86 -12.40
C GLY A 135 -1.41 -2.86 -11.29
N TYR A 136 -1.30 -4.14 -11.59
CA TYR A 136 -0.94 -5.16 -10.61
C TYR A 136 -0.26 -6.37 -11.25
N ARG A 137 0.39 -7.19 -10.43
CA ARG A 137 0.99 -8.48 -10.84
C ARG A 137 0.67 -9.54 -9.80
N LEU A 138 0.39 -10.74 -10.27
CA LEU A 138 0.33 -11.94 -9.43
C LEU A 138 1.68 -12.63 -9.53
N THR A 139 2.40 -12.75 -8.43
CA THR A 139 3.74 -13.36 -8.37
C THR A 139 3.74 -14.57 -7.43
N GLY A 140 4.85 -15.30 -7.36
CA GLY A 140 5.01 -16.36 -6.36
C GLY A 140 5.07 -15.87 -4.92
N ASP A 141 5.25 -14.55 -4.72
CA ASP A 141 5.27 -13.87 -3.41
C ASP A 141 3.96 -13.09 -3.15
N GLY A 142 2.92 -13.40 -3.94
CA GLY A 142 1.56 -12.91 -3.80
C GLY A 142 1.15 -11.75 -4.71
N LEU A 143 0.14 -10.99 -4.29
CA LEU A 143 -0.41 -9.89 -5.08
C LEU A 143 0.43 -8.61 -4.92
N ASP A 144 1.03 -8.15 -6.02
CA ASP A 144 1.88 -6.96 -6.07
C ASP A 144 1.15 -5.78 -6.73
N LEU A 145 0.90 -4.72 -5.93
CA LEU A 145 0.25 -3.48 -6.33
C LEU A 145 1.24 -2.32 -6.59
N LEU A 146 2.56 -2.56 -6.58
CA LEU A 146 3.54 -1.53 -6.92
C LEU A 146 3.28 -0.85 -8.27
N PRO A 147 2.84 -1.56 -9.34
CA PRO A 147 2.53 -0.89 -10.60
C PRO A 147 1.43 0.18 -10.48
N ALA A 148 0.40 -0.04 -9.66
CA ALA A 148 -0.61 0.99 -9.37
C ALA A 148 0.02 2.20 -8.69
N LEU A 149 0.90 2.00 -7.69
CA LEU A 149 1.60 3.11 -7.01
C LEU A 149 2.54 3.88 -7.96
N GLN A 150 3.11 3.21 -8.97
CA GLN A 150 3.93 3.86 -9.99
C GLN A 150 3.11 4.89 -10.79
N HIS A 151 1.85 4.56 -11.14
CA HIS A 151 0.92 5.50 -11.78
C HIS A 151 0.60 6.69 -10.87
N LEU A 152 0.46 6.47 -9.56
CA LEU A 152 0.17 7.53 -8.58
C LEU A 152 1.33 8.52 -8.41
N ARG A 153 2.59 8.08 -8.56
CA ARG A 153 3.77 8.92 -8.34
C ARG A 153 3.77 10.20 -9.19
N SER A 154 3.28 10.10 -10.43
CA SER A 154 3.24 11.18 -11.42
C SER A 154 1.82 11.67 -11.73
N ALA A 155 0.82 11.27 -10.95
CA ALA A 155 -0.55 11.69 -11.16
C ALA A 155 -0.73 13.20 -10.93
N THR A 156 -1.41 13.86 -11.86
CA THR A 156 -1.76 15.28 -11.76
C THR A 156 -3.22 15.47 -11.31
N ASP A 157 -4.12 14.60 -11.78
CA ASP A 157 -5.49 14.52 -11.26
C ASP A 157 -5.55 13.51 -10.11
N VAL A 158 -5.57 14.05 -8.89
CA VAL A 158 -5.60 13.26 -7.66
C VAL A 158 -6.90 12.47 -7.50
N ALA A 159 -8.03 13.02 -7.97
CA ALA A 159 -9.33 12.36 -7.81
C ALA A 159 -9.49 11.20 -8.80
N GLU A 160 -9.08 11.39 -10.06
CA GLU A 160 -9.00 10.30 -11.04
C GLU A 160 -8.05 9.20 -10.56
N ALA A 161 -6.85 9.57 -10.11
CA ALA A 161 -5.85 8.61 -9.67
C ALA A 161 -6.34 7.79 -8.45
N ALA A 162 -7.02 8.43 -7.50
CA ALA A 162 -7.67 7.74 -6.40
C ALA A 162 -8.75 6.75 -6.89
N ALA A 163 -9.62 7.17 -7.82
CA ALA A 163 -10.65 6.30 -8.39
C ALA A 163 -10.06 5.09 -9.13
N ARG A 164 -9.01 5.31 -9.93
CA ARG A 164 -8.32 4.25 -10.68
C ARG A 164 -7.55 3.30 -9.76
N PHE A 165 -7.01 3.79 -8.65
CA PHE A 165 -6.39 2.93 -7.62
C PHE A 165 -7.42 1.96 -7.02
N HIS A 166 -8.60 2.45 -6.65
CA HIS A 166 -9.67 1.58 -6.13
C HIS A 166 -10.16 0.57 -7.18
N ALA A 167 -10.38 1.03 -8.42
CA ALA A 167 -10.79 0.15 -9.52
C ALA A 167 -9.74 -0.95 -9.79
N THR A 168 -8.46 -0.58 -9.78
CA THR A 168 -7.34 -1.50 -9.97
C THR A 168 -7.24 -2.51 -8.83
N LEU A 169 -7.36 -2.06 -7.59
CA LEU A 169 -7.40 -2.94 -6.42
C LEU A 169 -8.56 -3.95 -6.52
N ALA A 170 -9.76 -3.50 -6.85
CA ALA A 170 -10.91 -4.39 -7.00
C ALA A 170 -10.68 -5.44 -8.11
N ALA A 171 -10.18 -5.03 -9.27
CA ALA A 171 -9.84 -5.95 -10.36
C ALA A 171 -8.75 -6.95 -9.96
N ALA A 172 -7.71 -6.48 -9.25
CA ALA A 172 -6.62 -7.30 -8.75
C ALA A 172 -7.11 -8.37 -7.76
N LEU A 173 -7.96 -8.00 -6.81
CA LEU A 173 -8.50 -8.93 -5.81
C LEU A 173 -9.39 -10.01 -6.44
N VAL A 174 -10.17 -9.66 -7.48
CA VAL A 174 -10.97 -10.62 -8.26
C VAL A 174 -10.06 -11.60 -8.98
N ALA A 175 -9.07 -11.10 -9.72
CA ALA A 175 -8.12 -11.95 -10.45
C ALA A 175 -7.34 -12.87 -9.50
N TRP A 176 -6.91 -12.34 -8.36
CA TRP A 176 -6.17 -13.07 -7.34
C TRP A 176 -7.00 -14.22 -6.74
N SER A 177 -8.26 -13.94 -6.41
CA SER A 177 -9.19 -14.95 -5.86
C SER A 177 -9.52 -16.04 -6.89
N LEU A 178 -9.66 -15.67 -8.17
CA LEU A 178 -9.94 -16.63 -9.25
C LEU A 178 -8.74 -17.55 -9.53
N GLN A 179 -7.51 -17.03 -9.48
CA GLN A 179 -6.31 -17.85 -9.67
C GLN A 179 -6.16 -18.89 -8.55
N ALA A 180 -6.48 -18.52 -7.31
CA ALA A 180 -6.38 -19.42 -6.16
C ALA A 180 -7.48 -20.49 -6.09
N ALA A 181 -8.56 -20.32 -6.88
CA ALA A 181 -9.67 -21.28 -6.96
C ALA A 181 -9.48 -22.36 -8.05
N GLN A 182 -8.43 -22.25 -8.87
CA GLN A 182 -8.04 -23.22 -9.91
C GLN A 182 -7.13 -24.31 -9.31
#